data_AF-A0A8T6HW84-F1
#
_entry.id   AF-A0A8T6HW84-F1
#
_cell.length_a   1.000
_cell.length_b   1.000
_cell.length_c   1.000
_cell.angle_alpha   90.00
_cell.angle_beta   90.00
_cell.angle_gamma   90.00
#
_symmetry.space_group_name_H-M   'P 1'
#
loop_
_entity.id
_entity.type
_entity.pdbx_description
1 polymer ?
#
loop_
_entity_poly.entity_id
_entity_poly.type
_entity_poly.pdbx_seq_one_letter_code
_entity_poly.pdbx_strand_id
1 'polypeptide(L)' 'MKTTKIRNLFLDFFARNGHEIVPSSPLVPGNDPTLLFTNAGMVQFKDVFLGLEKRPYNRAVAVLIGR' A
#
# COMPACT_ATOMS: atom_id res chain seq x y z
N MET A 1 -7.63 -7.59 21.89
CA MET A 1 -8.04 -7.51 20.46
C MET A 1 -6.94 -8.17 19.61
N LYS A 2 -7.25 -9.09 18.69
CA LYS A 2 -6.23 -9.77 17.85
C LYS A 2 -5.67 -8.79 16.80
N THR A 3 -4.37 -8.87 16.48
CA THR A 3 -3.71 -8.02 15.47
C THR A 3 -4.45 -8.00 14.13
N THR A 4 -4.95 -9.15 13.68
CA THR A 4 -5.78 -9.28 12.47
C THR A 4 -7.03 -8.40 12.53
N LYS A 5 -7.67 -8.29 13.70
CA LYS A 5 -8.87 -7.44 13.87
C LYS A 5 -8.51 -5.95 13.78
N ILE A 6 -7.38 -5.53 14.35
CA ILE A 6 -6.90 -4.13 14.24
C ILE A 6 -6.62 -3.78 12.78
N ARG A 7 -5.93 -4.68 12.06
CA ARG A 7 -5.64 -4.51 10.64
C ARG A 7 -6.90 -4.35 9.80
N ASN A 8 -7.89 -5.21 10.02
CA ASN A 8 -9.15 -5.11 9.29
C ASN A 8 -9.90 -3.82 9.62
N LEU A 9 -9.95 -3.41 10.90
CA LEU A 9 -10.59 -2.16 11.29
C LEU A 9 -9.96 -0.93 10.63
N PHE A 10 -8.62 -0.90 10.48
CA PHE A 10 -7.92 0.16 9.77
C PHE A 10 -8.33 0.21 8.29
N LEU A 11 -8.28 -0.93 7.60
CA LEU A 11 -8.65 -1.01 6.18
C LEU A 11 -10.12 -0.64 5.96
N ASP A 12 -11.03 -1.17 6.80
CA ASP A 12 -12.47 -0.92 6.72
C ASP A 12 -12.80 0.56 6.94
N PHE A 13 -12.10 1.22 7.88
CA PHE A 13 -12.28 2.65 8.13
C PHE A 13 -11.97 3.47 6.87
N PHE A 14 -10.83 3.25 6.24
CA PHE A 14 -10.44 4.01 5.04
C PHE A 14 -11.29 3.65 3.81
N ALA A 15 -11.68 2.38 3.67
CA ALA A 15 -12.57 1.95 2.61
C ALA A 15 -13.93 2.67 2.68
N ARG A 16 -14.52 2.79 3.88
CA ARG A 16 -15.75 3.57 4.11
C ARG A 16 -15.59 5.05 3.81
N ASN A 17 -14.36 5.57 3.86
CA ASN A 17 -14.01 6.95 3.51
C ASN A 17 -13.52 7.08 2.04
N GLY A 18 -13.83 6.10 1.19
CA GLY A 18 -13.59 6.16 -0.26
C GLY A 18 -12.14 5.90 -0.69
N HIS A 19 -11.36 5.16 0.10
CA HIS A 19 -10.02 4.71 -0.30
C HIS A 19 -10.09 3.30 -0.87
N GLU A 20 -9.41 3.06 -1.99
CA GLU A 20 -9.24 1.72 -2.55
C GLU A 20 -8.36 0.86 -1.65
N ILE A 21 -8.80 -0.35 -1.29
CA ILE A 21 -7.94 -1.30 -0.56
C ILE A 21 -6.96 -1.92 -1.54
N VAL A 22 -5.68 -1.58 -1.41
CA VAL A 22 -4.61 -2.10 -2.26
C VAL A 22 -3.87 -3.22 -1.51
N PRO A 23 -3.63 -4.38 -2.15
CA PRO A 23 -2.82 -5.45 -1.57
C PRO A 23 -1.43 -4.97 -1.14
N SER A 24 -0.83 -5.66 -0.17
CA SER A 24 0.58 -5.41 0.15
C SER A 24 1.45 -5.71 -1.07
N SER A 25 2.40 -4.83 -1.34
CA SER A 25 3.47 -5.12 -2.28
C SER A 25 4.38 -6.23 -1.73
N PRO A 26 5.12 -6.94 -2.61
CA PRO A 26 6.15 -7.88 -2.21
C PRO A 26 7.23 -7.23 -1.34
N LEU A 27 7.94 -8.06 -0.55
CA LEU A 27 9.09 -7.59 0.22
C LEU A 27 10.22 -7.07 -0.66
N VAL A 28 10.44 -7.64 -1.85
CA VAL A 28 11.45 -7.17 -2.81
C VAL A 28 10.78 -6.32 -3.89
N PRO A 29 11.14 -5.03 -4.05
CA PRO A 29 10.55 -4.17 -5.07
C PRO A 29 11.03 -4.56 -6.48
N GLY A 30 10.10 -4.69 -7.43
CA GLY A 30 10.43 -5.06 -8.81
C GLY A 30 10.99 -3.90 -9.66
N ASN A 31 10.72 -2.66 -9.28
CA ASN A 31 10.91 -1.47 -10.14
C ASN A 31 11.98 -0.50 -9.62
N ASP A 32 12.70 -0.84 -8.54
CA ASP A 32 13.72 0.04 -7.96
C ASP A 32 14.98 -0.77 -7.58
N PRO A 33 16.04 -0.77 -8.43
CA PRO A 33 17.26 -1.52 -8.15
C PRO A 33 18.09 -0.92 -7.01
N THR A 34 17.75 0.28 -6.52
CA THR A 34 18.46 0.92 -5.40
C THR A 34 17.89 0.52 -4.04
N LEU A 35 16.70 -0.10 -4.02
CA LEU A 35 15.96 -0.42 -2.82
C LEU A 35 15.92 -1.93 -2.61
N LEU A 36 16.63 -2.42 -1.59
CA LEU A 36 16.76 -3.87 -1.35
C LEU A 36 15.46 -4.52 -0.85
N PHE A 37 14.73 -3.82 0.02
CA PHE A 37 13.46 -4.29 0.58
C PHE A 37 12.46 -3.15 0.73
N THR A 38 11.19 -3.45 0.51
CA THR A 38 10.06 -2.56 0.79
C THR A 38 10.05 -2.19 2.28
N ASN A 39 10.49 -0.98 2.59
CA ASN A 39 10.60 -0.46 3.95
C ASN A 39 9.33 0.30 4.41
N ALA A 40 8.49 0.74 3.46
CA ALA A 40 7.29 1.51 3.74
C ALA A 40 6.17 1.19 2.75
N GLY A 41 4.92 1.35 3.18
CA GLY A 41 3.74 1.11 2.33
C GLY A 41 3.61 2.04 1.12
N MET A 42 4.31 3.19 1.13
CA MET A 42 4.30 4.17 0.04
C MET A 42 5.14 3.75 -1.18
N VAL A 43 6.06 2.79 -1.03
CA VAL A 43 7.02 2.40 -2.08
C VAL A 43 6.29 1.94 -3.35
N GLN A 44 5.20 1.18 -3.22
CA GLN A 44 4.39 0.73 -4.36
C GLN A 44 3.59 1.84 -5.06
N PHE A 45 3.57 3.04 -4.48
CA PHE A 45 2.90 4.23 -5.02
C PHE A 45 3.89 5.32 -5.46
N LYS A 46 5.21 5.05 -5.42
CA LYS A 46 6.27 6.03 -5.75
C LYS A 46 6.02 6.70 -7.10
N ASP A 47 5.77 5.90 -8.14
CA ASP A 47 5.57 6.41 -9.50
C ASP A 47 4.25 7.17 -9.66
N VAL A 48 3.23 6.83 -8.86
CA VAL A 48 1.97 7.59 -8.79
C VAL A 48 2.20 8.96 -8.17
N PHE A 49 2.97 9.05 -7.09
CA PHE A 49 3.34 10.33 -6.47
C PHE A 49 4.21 11.20 -7.38
N LEU A 50 5.06 10.58 -8.21
CA LEU A 50 5.89 11.28 -9.20
C LEU A 50 5.12 11.64 -10.49
N GLY A 51 3.87 11.19 -10.63
CA GLY A 51 3.05 11.42 -11.83
C GLY A 51 3.44 10.57 -13.05
N LEU A 52 4.31 9.59 -12.86
CA LEU A 52 4.78 8.66 -13.90
C LEU A 52 3.78 7.52 -14.15
N GLU A 53 2.95 7.20 -13.15
CA GLU A 53 1.89 6.20 -13.24
C GLU A 53 0.54 6.83 -12.87
N LYS A 54 -0.53 6.47 -13.60
CA LYS A 54 -1.90 6.84 -13.24
C LYS A 54 -2.68 5.61 -12.81
N ARG A 55 -3.34 5.70 -11.66
CA ARG A 55 -4.27 4.69 -11.14
C ARG A 55 -5.71 5.16 -11.35
N PRO A 56 -6.69 4.25 -11.45
CA PRO A 56 -8.11 4.60 -11.58
C PRO A 56 -8.73 5.16 -10.29
N TYR A 57 -7.95 5.28 -9.22
CA TYR A 57 -8.34 5.80 -7.91
C TYR A 57 -7.43 6.96 -7.48
N ASN A 58 -8.01 7.91 -6.75
CA ASN A 58 -7.28 9.06 -6.19
C ASN A 58 -6.94 8.89 -4.70
N ARG A 59 -7.42 7.81 -4.07
CA ARG A 59 -7.23 7.50 -2.66
C ARG A 59 -7.03 6.01 -2.50
N ALA A 60 -6.02 5.61 -1.72
CA ALA A 60 -5.69 4.21 -1.49
C ALA A 60 -5.35 3.96 -0.01
N VAL A 61 -5.61 2.75 0.46
CA VAL A 61 -5.21 2.26 1.76
C VAL A 61 -4.58 0.88 1.60
N ALA A 62 -3.45 0.65 2.24
CA ALA A 62 -2.77 -0.63 2.24
C ALA A 62 -2.11 -0.87 3.60
N VAL A 63 -1.84 -2.13 3.91
CA VAL A 63 -1.04 -2.53 5.06
C VAL A 63 0.12 -3.34 4.53
N LEU A 64 1.34 -2.85 4.75
CA LEU A 64 2.55 -3.57 4.36
C LEU A 64 2.67 -4.85 5.20
N ILE A 65 2.73 -5.97 4.51
CA ILE A 65 3.00 -7.29 5.08
C ILE A 65 4.24 -7.80 4.36
N GLY A 66 5.33 -8.02 5.10
CA GLY A 66 6.58 -8.56 4.54
C GLY A 66 6.43 -10.04 4.15
N ARG A 67 5.73 -10.29 3.05
CA ARG A 67 5.64 -11.58 2.37
C ARG A 67 6.53 -11.59 1.14
#